data_AF-A0A7X8Q7R6-F1
#
_entry.id   AF-A0A7X8Q7R6-F1
#
_cell.length_a   1.000
_cell.length_b   1.000
_cell.length_c   1.000
_cell.angle_alpha   90.00
_cell.angle_beta   90.00
_cell.angle_gamma   90.00
#
_symmetry.space_group_name_H-M   'P 1'
#
loop_
_entity.id
_entity.type
_entity.pdbx_description
1 polymer ?
#
loop_
_entity_poly.entity_id
_entity_poly.type
_entity_poly.pdbx_seq_one_letter_code
_entity_poly.pdbx_strand_id
1 'polypeptide(L)'
;QLLDRLLLMCSDHSIELSELDLLCASSGPGSFTGLRIALATMKGLALGLNKPLVSVPTLDLFQGIARFIGGACLAVIDAKKQRFYTALFVDGIQIGESSDLSPDEIASLIAPHPSITLLGSDGTLLAKRLADPKVAVFEAHRQNLGVELADRARKHYLETGADPLDQGPTYIRKSDAELALKE
;
A
#
# COMPACT_ATOMS: atom_id res chain seq x y z
N GLN A 1 3.11 20.28 -3.45
CA GLN A 1 2.72 19.30 -4.49
C GLN A 1 1.54 18.41 -4.09
N LEU A 2 1.58 17.65 -2.98
CA LEU A 2 0.45 16.78 -2.61
C LEU A 2 -0.84 17.57 -2.32
N LEU A 3 -0.76 18.54 -1.42
CA LEU A 3 -1.90 19.39 -1.05
C LEU A 3 -2.46 20.14 -2.28
N ASP A 4 -1.58 20.73 -3.10
CA ASP A 4 -1.99 21.46 -4.31
C ASP A 4 -2.78 20.56 -5.28
N ARG A 5 -2.38 19.29 -5.44
CA ARG A 5 -3.11 18.33 -6.28
C ARG A 5 -4.47 17.96 -5.69
N LEU A 6 -4.56 17.81 -4.37
CA LEU A 6 -5.83 17.54 -3.69
C LEU A 6 -6.79 18.72 -3.88
N LEU A 7 -6.32 19.94 -3.63
CA LEU A 7 -7.09 21.16 -3.85
C LEU A 7 -7.55 21.30 -5.30
N LEU A 8 -6.67 21.02 -6.26
CA LEU A 8 -7.00 21.05 -7.69
C LEU A 8 -8.09 20.01 -8.02
N MET A 9 -7.95 18.77 -7.54
CA MET A 9 -8.94 17.71 -7.78
C MET A 9 -10.32 18.05 -7.21
N CYS A 10 -10.36 18.63 -6.01
CA CYS A 10 -11.58 19.15 -5.39
C CYS A 10 -12.20 20.27 -6.22
N SER A 11 -11.38 21.24 -6.65
CA SER A 11 -11.80 22.35 -7.52
C SER A 11 -12.39 21.85 -8.85
N ASP A 12 -11.73 20.88 -9.50
CA ASP A 12 -12.18 20.30 -10.77
C ASP A 12 -13.55 19.60 -10.66
N HIS A 13 -13.94 19.19 -9.45
CA HIS A 13 -15.23 18.54 -9.17
C HIS A 13 -16.21 19.45 -8.42
N SER A 14 -15.87 20.74 -8.22
CA SER A 14 -16.66 21.70 -7.44
C SER A 14 -16.99 21.20 -6.02
N ILE A 15 -16.02 20.54 -5.39
CA ILE A 15 -16.09 20.04 -4.01
C ILE A 15 -15.25 20.96 -3.13
N GLU A 16 -15.85 21.51 -2.08
CA GLU A 16 -15.14 22.21 -1.02
C GLU A 16 -14.51 21.21 -0.04
N LEU A 17 -13.37 21.56 0.56
CA LEU A 17 -12.71 20.67 1.53
C LEU A 17 -13.60 20.34 2.74
N SER A 18 -14.50 21.24 3.12
CA SER A 18 -15.45 21.06 4.21
C SER A 18 -16.52 20.01 3.90
N GLU A 19 -16.75 19.71 2.63
CA GLU A 19 -17.71 18.69 2.17
C GLU A 19 -17.14 17.27 2.24
N LEU A 20 -15.84 17.11 2.47
CA LEU A 20 -15.24 15.79 2.64
C LEU A 20 -15.75 15.13 3.93
N ASP A 21 -16.27 13.92 3.84
CA ASP A 21 -16.78 13.16 4.98
C ASP A 21 -15.69 12.37 5.70
N LEU A 22 -14.69 11.90 4.95
CA LEU A 22 -13.62 11.03 5.43
C LEU A 22 -12.33 11.32 4.68
N LEU A 23 -11.25 11.46 5.44
CA LEU A 23 -9.90 11.54 4.92
C LEU A 23 -9.24 10.17 5.04
N CYS A 24 -8.37 9.82 4.10
CA CYS A 24 -7.64 8.57 4.15
C CYS A 24 -6.22 8.66 3.61
N ALA A 25 -5.35 7.77 4.09
CA ALA A 25 -3.98 7.65 3.63
C ALA A 25 -3.51 6.20 3.71
N SER A 26 -2.53 5.83 2.89
CA SER A 26 -1.83 4.56 3.11
C SER A 26 -0.96 4.62 4.38
N SER A 27 -1.03 3.63 5.25
CA SER A 27 -0.21 3.56 6.48
C SER A 27 1.20 3.03 6.25
N GLY A 28 1.43 2.31 5.15
CA GLY A 28 2.67 1.61 4.86
C GLY A 28 2.44 0.12 4.60
N PRO A 29 3.44 -0.61 4.10
CA PRO A 29 4.82 -0.16 3.83
C PRO A 29 4.94 0.73 2.58
N GLY A 30 6.08 1.42 2.43
CA GLY A 30 6.31 2.37 1.34
C GLY A 30 7.51 3.29 1.58
N SER A 31 7.64 4.35 0.77
CA SER A 31 8.69 5.36 0.95
C SER A 31 8.59 6.03 2.32
N PHE A 32 9.65 5.94 3.14
CA PHE A 32 9.69 6.51 4.48
C PHE A 32 9.33 8.00 4.52
N THR A 33 9.95 8.78 3.64
CA THR A 33 9.67 10.22 3.50
C THR A 33 8.26 10.45 2.96
N GLY A 34 7.84 9.66 1.97
CA GLY A 34 6.51 9.79 1.36
C GLY A 34 5.37 9.52 2.34
N LEU A 35 5.45 8.42 3.11
CA LEU A 35 4.44 8.05 4.11
C LEU A 35 4.31 9.12 5.20
N ARG A 36 5.44 9.66 5.67
CA ARG A 36 5.43 10.74 6.68
C ARG A 36 4.82 12.02 6.14
N ILE A 37 5.18 12.44 4.91
CA ILE A 37 4.59 13.62 4.28
C ILE A 37 3.08 13.42 4.10
N ALA A 38 2.66 12.26 3.59
CA ALA A 38 1.24 11.97 3.35
C ALA A 38 0.44 11.97 4.65
N LEU A 39 0.86 11.20 5.66
CA LEU A 39 0.16 11.14 6.94
C LEU A 39 0.18 12.48 7.69
N ALA A 40 1.30 13.22 7.69
CA ALA A 40 1.33 14.55 8.30
C ALA A 40 0.37 15.52 7.60
N THR A 41 0.32 15.50 6.26
CA THR A 41 -0.60 16.33 5.47
C THR A 41 -2.05 15.98 5.81
N MET A 42 -2.41 14.70 5.77
CA MET A 42 -3.78 14.24 6.01
C MET A 42 -4.22 14.45 7.46
N LYS A 43 -3.32 14.30 8.44
CA LYS A 43 -3.60 14.65 9.84
C LYS A 43 -3.81 16.14 10.04
N GLY A 44 -2.99 16.98 9.38
CA GLY A 44 -3.16 18.44 9.42
C GLY A 44 -4.53 18.85 8.86
N LEU A 45 -4.94 18.25 7.75
CA LEU A 45 -6.28 18.45 7.17
C LEU A 45 -7.38 17.93 8.08
N ALA A 46 -7.24 16.72 8.64
CA ALA A 46 -8.22 16.13 9.55
C ALA A 46 -8.46 17.01 10.78
N LEU A 47 -7.37 17.52 11.38
CA LEU A 47 -7.44 18.43 12.52
C LEU A 47 -8.08 19.77 12.14
N GLY A 48 -7.65 20.37 11.02
CA GLY A 48 -8.14 21.68 10.58
C GLY A 48 -9.60 21.68 10.13
N LEU A 49 -10.07 20.59 9.53
CA LEU A 49 -11.43 20.42 9.04
C LEU A 49 -12.35 19.71 10.04
N ASN A 50 -11.81 19.23 11.16
CA ASN A 50 -12.50 18.36 12.12
C ASN A 50 -13.16 17.15 11.44
N LYS A 51 -12.39 16.43 10.61
CA LYS A 51 -12.86 15.27 9.83
C LYS A 51 -12.17 13.98 10.28
N PRO A 52 -12.86 12.83 10.23
CA PRO A 52 -12.24 11.55 10.54
C PRO A 52 -11.13 11.23 9.54
N LEU A 53 -10.10 10.54 10.03
CA LEU A 53 -8.99 10.04 9.23
C LEU A 53 -8.87 8.53 9.43
N VAL A 54 -8.71 7.80 8.33
CA VAL A 54 -8.42 6.36 8.35
C VAL A 54 -7.15 6.08 7.56
N SER A 55 -6.31 5.24 8.13
CA SER A 55 -5.08 4.75 7.52
C SER A 55 -5.25 3.31 7.06
N VAL A 56 -4.83 3.01 5.83
CA VAL A 56 -5.01 1.68 5.23
C VAL A 56 -3.65 1.06 4.90
N PRO A 57 -3.37 -0.20 5.28
CA PRO A 57 -2.12 -0.84 4.90
C PRO A 57 -1.93 -0.86 3.38
N THR A 58 -0.75 -0.44 2.91
CA THR A 58 -0.49 -0.23 1.47
C THR A 58 -0.63 -1.53 0.68
N LEU A 59 -0.17 -2.65 1.24
CA LEU A 59 -0.21 -3.95 0.56
C LEU A 59 -1.64 -4.48 0.42
N ASP A 60 -2.55 -4.10 1.32
CA ASP A 60 -3.95 -4.48 1.23
C ASP A 60 -4.67 -3.81 0.05
N LEU A 61 -4.15 -2.67 -0.44
CA LEU A 61 -4.72 -1.95 -1.59
C LEU A 61 -4.64 -2.77 -2.89
N PHE A 62 -3.84 -3.83 -2.92
CA PHE A 62 -3.76 -4.73 -4.07
C PHE A 62 -4.82 -5.84 -4.03
N GLN A 63 -5.61 -5.96 -2.95
CA GLN A 63 -6.57 -7.04 -2.78
C GLN A 63 -7.65 -7.04 -3.88
N GLY A 64 -8.25 -5.89 -4.18
CA GLY A 64 -9.27 -5.80 -5.24
C GLY A 64 -8.72 -6.13 -6.63
N ILE A 65 -7.48 -5.69 -6.91
CA ILE A 65 -6.77 -6.04 -8.15
C ILE A 65 -6.48 -7.54 -8.22
N ALA A 66 -6.00 -8.13 -7.12
CA ALA A 66 -5.76 -9.57 -7.03
C ALA A 66 -7.04 -10.38 -7.24
N ARG A 67 -8.18 -9.90 -6.71
CA ARG A 67 -9.49 -10.52 -6.93
C ARG A 67 -9.92 -10.46 -8.40
N PHE A 68 -9.68 -9.32 -9.06
CA PHE A 68 -10.01 -9.14 -10.48
C PHE A 68 -9.18 -10.07 -11.38
N ILE A 69 -7.88 -10.22 -11.10
CA ILE A 69 -6.99 -11.08 -11.87
C ILE A 69 -7.27 -12.57 -11.60
N GLY A 70 -7.55 -12.93 -10.34
CA GLY A 70 -7.72 -14.31 -9.90
C GLY A 70 -6.39 -15.07 -9.80
N GLY A 71 -6.46 -16.31 -9.30
CA GLY A 71 -5.28 -17.15 -9.08
C GLY A 71 -4.30 -16.54 -8.07
N ALA A 72 -3.03 -16.89 -8.18
CA ALA A 72 -1.99 -16.43 -7.27
C ALA A 72 -1.40 -15.08 -7.74
N CYS A 73 -1.49 -14.07 -6.88
CA CYS A 73 -0.95 -12.73 -7.09
C CYS A 73 -0.02 -12.35 -5.93
N LEU A 74 1.10 -11.69 -6.23
CA LEU A 74 2.03 -11.18 -5.21
C LEU A 74 2.16 -9.67 -5.35
N ALA A 75 1.63 -8.93 -4.38
CA ALA A 75 1.87 -7.50 -4.28
C ALA A 75 3.30 -7.26 -3.85
N VAL A 76 4.04 -6.39 -4.56
CA VAL A 76 5.44 -6.13 -4.27
C VAL A 76 5.79 -4.65 -4.30
N ILE A 77 6.55 -4.22 -3.29
CA ILE A 77 7.09 -2.87 -3.16
C ILE A 77 8.59 -3.00 -2.83
N ASP A 78 9.46 -2.27 -3.53
CA ASP A 78 10.90 -2.29 -3.29
C ASP A 78 11.24 -1.74 -1.89
N ALA A 79 11.74 -2.62 -1.01
CA ALA A 79 12.14 -2.30 0.36
C ALA A 79 13.61 -1.82 0.45
N LYS A 80 14.26 -1.61 -0.70
CA LYS A 80 15.69 -1.34 -0.86
C LYS A 80 16.54 -2.50 -0.35
N LYS A 81 17.88 -2.37 -0.48
CA LYS A 81 18.86 -3.37 -0.01
C LYS A 81 18.55 -4.80 -0.47
N GLN A 82 18.12 -4.96 -1.73
CA GLN A 82 17.76 -6.26 -2.32
C GLN A 82 16.61 -6.99 -1.61
N ARG A 83 15.65 -6.25 -1.03
CA ARG A 83 14.46 -6.82 -0.39
C ARG A 83 13.18 -6.19 -0.91
N PHE A 84 12.05 -6.85 -0.65
CA PHE A 84 10.72 -6.44 -1.08
C PHE A 84 9.73 -6.62 0.05
N TYR A 85 8.87 -5.63 0.25
CA TYR A 85 7.65 -5.83 1.02
C TYR A 85 6.63 -6.54 0.14
N THR A 86 6.06 -7.60 0.68
CA THR A 86 5.23 -8.53 -0.08
C THR A 86 3.96 -8.90 0.65
N ALA A 87 2.88 -9.10 -0.11
CA ALA A 87 1.67 -9.78 0.36
C ALA A 87 1.20 -10.74 -0.74
N LEU A 88 1.03 -12.01 -0.38
CA LEU A 88 0.53 -13.05 -1.27
C LEU A 88 -0.99 -13.08 -1.22
N PHE A 89 -1.62 -13.13 -2.38
CA PHE A 89 -3.06 -13.28 -2.54
C PHE A 89 -3.35 -14.51 -3.40
N VAL A 90 -4.37 -15.28 -3.04
CA VAL A 90 -4.94 -16.34 -3.88
C VAL A 90 -6.42 -16.04 -4.03
N ASP A 91 -6.86 -15.83 -5.28
CA ASP A 91 -8.24 -15.45 -5.62
C ASP A 91 -8.74 -14.21 -4.84
N GLY A 92 -7.84 -13.25 -4.63
CA GLY A 92 -8.12 -12.01 -3.89
C GLY A 92 -8.20 -12.17 -2.37
N ILE A 93 -7.86 -13.34 -1.83
CA ILE A 93 -7.74 -13.60 -0.40
C ILE A 93 -6.26 -13.56 -0.03
N GLN A 94 -5.91 -12.72 0.95
CA GLN A 94 -4.54 -12.66 1.43
C GLN A 94 -4.17 -13.96 2.16
N ILE A 95 -3.02 -14.53 1.81
CA ILE A 95 -2.47 -15.73 2.41
C ILE A 95 -1.27 -15.32 3.29
N GLY A 96 -1.40 -15.56 4.59
CA GLY A 96 -0.37 -15.17 5.57
C GLY A 96 -0.28 -13.66 5.79
N GLU A 97 0.75 -13.23 6.51
CA GLU A 97 1.00 -11.83 6.82
C GLU A 97 1.91 -11.15 5.79
N SER A 98 1.76 -9.84 5.67
CA SER A 98 2.66 -9.00 4.87
C SER A 98 4.10 -9.10 5.40
N SER A 99 5.06 -9.35 4.52
CA SER A 99 6.43 -9.73 4.90
C SER A 99 7.50 -8.94 4.13
N ASP A 100 8.65 -8.70 4.76
CA ASP A 100 9.87 -8.19 4.12
C ASP A 100 10.73 -9.38 3.70
N LEU A 101 10.87 -9.65 2.40
CA LEU A 101 11.52 -10.85 1.85
C LEU A 101 12.61 -10.50 0.82
N SER A 102 13.65 -11.32 0.78
CA SER A 102 14.64 -11.36 -0.30
C SER A 102 14.11 -12.10 -1.55
N PRO A 103 14.72 -11.91 -2.74
CA PRO A 103 14.35 -12.66 -3.94
C PRO A 103 14.31 -14.18 -3.76
N ASP A 104 15.24 -14.78 -3.01
CA ASP A 104 15.31 -16.23 -2.81
C ASP A 104 14.17 -16.74 -1.91
N GLU A 105 13.84 -15.96 -0.87
CA GLU A 105 12.67 -16.22 -0.02
C GLU A 105 11.37 -16.10 -0.82
N ILE A 106 11.28 -15.09 -1.71
CA ILE A 106 10.14 -14.93 -2.61
C ILE A 106 10.06 -16.09 -3.61
N ALA A 107 11.18 -16.52 -4.19
CA ALA A 107 11.23 -17.67 -5.10
C ALA A 107 10.68 -18.93 -4.41
N SER A 108 11.05 -19.15 -3.15
CA SER A 108 10.54 -20.24 -2.32
C SER A 108 9.03 -20.10 -2.03
N LEU A 109 8.58 -18.89 -1.71
CA LEU A 109 7.16 -18.58 -1.46
C LEU A 109 6.29 -18.84 -2.69
N ILE A 110 6.75 -18.47 -3.89
CA ILE A 110 6.00 -18.65 -5.13
C ILE A 110 6.18 -20.05 -5.75
N ALA A 111 7.13 -20.85 -5.28
CA ALA A 111 7.43 -22.18 -5.81
C ALA A 111 6.20 -23.10 -5.95
N PRO A 112 5.28 -23.16 -4.96
CA PRO A 112 4.10 -24.02 -5.03
C PRO A 112 3.04 -23.60 -6.06
N HIS A 113 3.11 -22.37 -6.57
CA HIS A 113 2.12 -21.84 -7.51
C HIS A 113 2.56 -22.08 -8.97
N PRO A 114 1.67 -22.59 -9.84
CA PRO A 114 1.98 -22.88 -11.24
C PRO A 114 2.21 -21.61 -12.08
N SER A 115 1.60 -20.50 -11.67
CA SER A 115 1.78 -19.16 -12.23
C SER A 115 1.58 -18.12 -11.14
N ILE A 116 2.28 -16.99 -11.23
CA ILE A 116 2.13 -15.87 -10.28
C ILE A 116 2.06 -14.55 -11.06
N THR A 117 1.14 -13.67 -10.65
CA THR A 117 1.08 -12.29 -11.17
C THR A 117 1.62 -11.31 -10.14
N LEU A 118 2.67 -10.56 -10.48
CA LEU A 118 3.20 -9.52 -9.63
C LEU A 118 2.38 -8.23 -9.77
N LEU A 119 2.00 -7.66 -8.63
CA LEU A 119 1.30 -6.38 -8.50
C LEU A 119 2.23 -5.34 -7.87
N GLY A 120 1.89 -4.06 -7.99
CA GLY A 120 2.73 -2.95 -7.53
C GLY A 120 3.70 -2.43 -8.58
N SER A 121 4.21 -1.22 -8.35
CA SER A 121 5.12 -0.51 -9.25
C SER A 121 6.47 -1.22 -9.44
N ASP A 122 6.88 -2.03 -8.46
CA ASP A 122 8.18 -2.69 -8.45
C ASP A 122 8.12 -4.16 -8.91
N GLY A 123 6.96 -4.60 -9.43
CA GLY A 123 6.78 -5.95 -10.00
C GLY A 123 7.79 -6.26 -11.11
N THR A 124 8.02 -5.32 -12.01
CA THR A 124 9.02 -5.47 -13.09
C THR A 124 10.44 -5.63 -12.56
N LEU A 125 10.78 -4.96 -11.46
CA LEU A 125 12.11 -5.08 -10.84
C LEU A 125 12.32 -6.49 -10.28
N LEU A 126 11.32 -7.02 -9.56
CA LEU A 126 11.39 -8.37 -9.02
C LEU A 126 11.37 -9.43 -10.12
N ALA A 127 10.50 -9.31 -11.13
CA ALA A 127 10.42 -10.26 -12.24
C ALA A 127 11.78 -10.44 -12.94
N LYS A 128 12.51 -9.34 -13.18
CA LYS A 128 13.87 -9.39 -13.74
C LYS A 128 14.87 -10.12 -12.86
N ARG A 129 14.73 -10.02 -11.54
CA ARG A 129 15.63 -10.71 -10.58
C ARG A 129 15.33 -12.20 -10.48
N LEU A 130 14.05 -12.58 -10.49
CA LEU A 130 13.63 -13.98 -10.43
C LEU A 130 13.92 -14.72 -11.74
N ALA A 131 13.73 -14.05 -12.88
CA ALA A 131 13.90 -14.63 -14.23
C ALA A 131 13.13 -15.96 -14.45
N ASP A 132 11.99 -16.11 -13.77
CA ASP A 132 11.15 -17.31 -13.84
C ASP A 132 10.00 -17.10 -14.85
N PRO A 133 9.84 -17.97 -15.86
CA PRO A 133 8.81 -17.84 -16.90
C PRO A 133 7.38 -17.91 -16.36
N LYS A 134 7.15 -18.41 -15.14
CA LYS A 134 5.81 -18.45 -14.52
C LYS A 134 5.37 -17.11 -13.92
N VAL A 135 6.28 -16.14 -13.87
CA VAL A 135 6.06 -14.82 -13.30
C VAL A 135 5.58 -13.86 -14.39
N ALA A 136 4.34 -13.41 -14.26
CA ALA A 136 3.79 -12.31 -15.03
C ALA A 136 3.81 -11.02 -14.21
N VAL A 137 3.81 -9.86 -14.86
CA VAL A 137 3.70 -8.55 -14.19
C VAL A 137 2.44 -7.86 -14.68
N PHE A 138 1.58 -7.45 -13.75
CA PHE A 138 0.44 -6.60 -14.06
C PHE A 138 0.87 -5.14 -14.11
N GLU A 139 0.60 -4.45 -15.21
CA GLU A 139 1.12 -3.11 -15.45
C GLU A 139 0.66 -2.10 -14.39
N ALA A 140 1.61 -1.38 -13.78
CA ALA A 140 1.34 -0.49 -12.65
C ALA A 140 0.33 0.64 -12.96
N HIS A 141 0.31 1.14 -14.19
CA HIS A 141 -0.63 2.21 -14.59
C HIS A 141 -2.09 1.73 -14.65
N ARG A 142 -2.33 0.41 -14.67
CA ARG A 142 -3.66 -0.20 -14.59
C ARG A 142 -4.13 -0.44 -13.16
N GLN A 143 -3.31 -0.10 -12.16
CA GLN A 143 -3.58 -0.34 -10.75
C GLN A 143 -4.14 0.93 -10.11
N ASN A 144 -5.48 1.04 -10.04
CA ASN A 144 -6.14 2.20 -9.45
C ASN A 144 -6.21 2.09 -7.92
N LEU A 145 -5.06 2.26 -7.25
CA LEU A 145 -4.95 2.15 -5.80
C LEU A 145 -5.73 3.24 -5.04
N GLY A 146 -6.07 4.36 -5.68
CA GLY A 146 -6.85 5.43 -5.06
C GLY A 146 -8.29 5.00 -4.76
N VAL A 147 -8.91 4.24 -5.66
CA VAL A 147 -10.26 3.70 -5.46
C VAL A 147 -10.26 2.63 -4.35
N GLU A 148 -9.29 1.71 -4.39
CA GLU A 148 -9.13 0.69 -3.33
C GLU A 148 -8.88 1.32 -1.96
N LEU A 149 -8.07 2.39 -1.91
CA LEU A 149 -7.82 3.14 -0.68
C LEU A 149 -9.13 3.75 -0.13
N ALA A 150 -9.90 4.42 -0.98
CA ALA A 150 -11.16 5.04 -0.57
C ALA A 150 -12.19 4.01 -0.09
N ASP A 151 -12.37 2.90 -0.82
CA ASP A 151 -13.35 1.86 -0.46
C ASP A 151 -12.96 1.16 0.85
N ARG A 152 -11.70 0.76 1.00
CA ARG A 152 -11.22 0.13 2.24
C ARG A 152 -11.26 1.09 3.42
N ALA A 153 -10.90 2.35 3.23
CA ALA A 153 -10.99 3.36 4.29
C ALA A 153 -12.44 3.57 4.75
N ARG A 154 -13.38 3.65 3.81
CA ARG A 154 -14.82 3.73 4.13
C ARG A 154 -15.29 2.49 4.89
N LYS A 155 -14.91 1.29 4.44
CA LYS A 155 -15.26 0.04 5.13
C LYS A 155 -14.72 0.01 6.56
N HIS A 156 -13.43 0.29 6.75
CA HIS A 156 -12.81 0.37 8.07
C HIS A 156 -13.50 1.40 8.95
N TYR A 157 -13.80 2.60 8.43
CA TYR A 157 -14.52 3.61 9.19
C TYR A 157 -15.89 3.13 9.68
N LEU A 158 -16.64 2.42 8.85
CA LEU A 158 -17.96 1.88 9.21
C LEU A 158 -17.88 0.73 10.22
N GLU A 159 -16.80 -0.05 10.20
CA GLU A 159 -16.61 -1.21 11.08
C GLU A 159 -16.00 -0.84 12.43
N THR A 160 -14.98 0.03 12.43
CA THR A 160 -14.15 0.33 13.61
C THR A 160 -14.03 1.82 13.94
N GLY A 161 -14.53 2.71 13.08
CA GLY A 161 -14.42 4.16 13.26
C GLY A 161 -13.11 4.75 12.73
N ALA A 162 -12.83 6.00 13.14
CA ALA A 162 -11.62 6.71 12.73
C ALA A 162 -10.39 6.25 13.50
N ASP A 163 -9.22 6.38 12.88
CA ASP A 163 -7.95 6.10 13.53
C ASP A 163 -7.55 7.23 14.49
N PRO A 164 -6.83 6.92 15.58
CA PRO A 164 -6.22 7.93 16.44
C PRO A 164 -5.23 8.81 15.65
N LEU A 165 -5.34 10.14 15.82
CA LEU A 165 -4.49 11.09 15.09
C LEU A 165 -3.01 11.07 15.54
N ASP A 166 -2.68 10.44 16.67
CA ASP A 166 -1.31 10.24 17.13
C ASP A 166 -0.62 9.03 16.49
N GLN A 167 -1.36 8.16 15.78
CA GLN A 167 -0.83 6.95 15.17
C GLN A 167 0.11 7.25 13.98
N GLY A 168 1.37 6.80 14.06
CA GLY A 168 2.36 6.96 12.98
C GLY A 168 2.19 5.97 11.82
N PRO A 169 3.05 6.08 10.78
CA PRO A 169 3.11 5.06 9.72
C PRO A 169 3.44 3.67 10.28
N THR A 170 2.92 2.64 9.63
CA THR A 170 3.24 1.25 9.93
C THR A 170 4.54 0.84 9.22
N TYR A 171 5.54 0.44 10.00
CA TYR A 171 6.84 -0.01 9.50
C TYR A 171 6.97 -1.52 9.66
N ILE A 172 7.02 -2.26 8.55
CA ILE A 172 7.30 -3.72 8.57
C ILE A 172 8.76 -3.97 8.97
N ARG A 173 9.69 -3.16 8.45
CA ARG A 173 11.11 -3.17 8.86
C ARG A 173 11.39 -2.00 9.80
N LYS A 174 12.10 -2.26 10.89
CA LYS A 174 12.65 -1.18 11.74
C LYS A 174 13.58 -0.29 10.92
N SER A 175 13.63 0.98 11.27
CA SER A 175 14.55 1.91 10.62
C SER A 175 16.00 1.49 10.84
N ASP A 176 16.90 1.87 9.92
CA ASP A 176 18.33 1.60 10.05
C ASP A 176 18.90 2.14 11.37
N ALA A 177 18.37 3.27 11.87
CA ALA A 177 18.75 3.85 13.16
C ALA A 177 18.32 2.98 14.36
N GLU A 178 17.13 2.37 14.30
CA GLU A 178 16.66 1.46 15.35
C GLU A 178 17.36 0.09 15.33
N LEU A 179 17.83 -0.34 14.16
CA LEU A 179 18.64 -1.55 14.02
C LEU A 179 20.06 -1.33 14.57
N ALA A 180 20.67 -0.18 14.27
CA ALA A 180 22.00 0.19 14.77
C ALA A 180 22.08 0.42 16.30
N LEU A 181 20.95 0.66 16.98
CA LEU A 181 20.87 0.77 18.44
C LEU A 181 20.82 -0.60 19.16
N LYS A 182 20.67 -1.69 18.41
CA LYS A 182 20.59 -3.06 18.95
C LYS A 182 21.87 -3.87 18.72
N GLU A 183 22.83 -3.32 17.97
CA GLU A 183 24.20 -3.84 17.80
C GLU A 183 25.14 -3.18 18.83
#